data_AF-A0A0T6B9R4-F1
#
_entry.id   AF-A0A0T6B9R4-F1
#
_cell.length_a   1.000
_cell.length_b   1.000
_cell.length_c   1.000
_cell.angle_alpha   90.00
_cell.angle_beta   90.00
_cell.angle_gamma   90.00
#
_symmetry.space_group_name_H-M   'P 1'
#
loop_
_entity.id
_entity.type
_entity.pdbx_description
1 polymer ?
#
loop_
_entity_poly.entity_id
_entity_poly.type
_entity_poly.pdbx_seq_one_letter_code
_entity_poly.pdbx_strand_id
1 'polypeptide(L)'
;MISTICNRKISKMANESDRYPLHKAVFENDLKSLSRLLRKHNVTAKDNHGNTALHLAVMLGRKECVQLLLKHDAPVKVKNGLGWTVLAEAVSYGNRPTISSLVRKFRQQSREQMEERRPNLVEALNRINDFYMELKWDFQSWVPLVSRILPSDICKIYKCGANIRLDTTLVDFSDMRWERGDISFIFNGNAAPNQSLTVLDNVQKVYQNVKYEVS
;
A
#
# COMPACT_ATOMS: atom_id res chain seq x y z
N MET A 1 -42.15 -30.96 -11.39
CA MET A 1 -41.46 -29.76 -11.93
C MET A 1 -40.64 -28.97 -10.88
N ILE A 2 -40.94 -29.09 -9.57
CA ILE A 2 -40.22 -28.40 -8.48
C ILE A 2 -38.87 -29.08 -8.11
N SER A 3 -38.77 -30.41 -8.24
CA SER A 3 -37.54 -31.18 -7.99
C SER A 3 -36.37 -30.80 -8.92
N THR A 4 -36.65 -30.51 -10.20
CA THR A 4 -35.63 -30.16 -11.20
C THR A 4 -34.99 -28.78 -10.96
N ILE A 5 -35.73 -27.84 -10.35
CA ILE A 5 -35.29 -26.46 -10.11
C ILE A 5 -34.39 -26.39 -8.85
N CYS A 6 -34.71 -27.15 -7.80
CA CYS A 6 -33.85 -27.28 -6.62
C CYS A 6 -32.51 -27.95 -6.97
N ASN A 7 -32.55 -29.03 -7.77
CA ASN A 7 -31.33 -29.70 -8.23
C ASN A 7 -30.46 -28.82 -9.13
N ARG A 8 -31.06 -27.95 -9.96
CA ARG A 8 -30.30 -26.98 -10.78
C ARG A 8 -29.56 -25.94 -9.93
N LYS A 9 -30.19 -25.41 -8.87
CA LYS A 9 -29.58 -24.41 -7.97
C LYS A 9 -28.43 -25.00 -7.14
N ILE A 10 -28.59 -26.23 -6.64
CA ILE A 10 -27.54 -26.97 -5.92
C ILE A 10 -26.38 -27.34 -6.86
N SER A 11 -26.68 -27.79 -8.09
CA SER A 11 -25.64 -28.09 -9.09
C SER A 11 -24.83 -26.85 -9.51
N LYS A 12 -25.46 -25.67 -9.55
CA LYS A 12 -24.78 -24.41 -9.90
C LYS A 12 -23.87 -23.92 -8.77
N MET A 13 -24.29 -24.05 -7.51
CA MET A 13 -23.46 -23.75 -6.34
C MET A 13 -22.30 -24.74 -6.17
N ALA A 14 -22.50 -26.03 -6.46
CA ALA A 14 -21.43 -27.02 -6.46
C ALA A 14 -20.37 -26.72 -7.53
N ASN A 15 -20.79 -26.30 -8.73
CA ASN A 15 -19.88 -26.00 -9.84
C ASN A 15 -19.11 -24.67 -9.68
N GLU A 16 -19.68 -23.68 -8.96
CA GLU A 16 -18.95 -22.46 -8.57
C GLU A 16 -17.96 -22.71 -7.42
N SER A 17 -18.23 -23.70 -6.56
CA SER A 17 -17.36 -24.05 -5.42
C SER A 17 -16.04 -24.70 -5.83
N ASP A 18 -16.00 -25.42 -6.97
CA ASP A 18 -14.77 -25.96 -7.55
C ASP A 18 -13.94 -24.89 -8.28
N ARG A 19 -14.55 -23.77 -8.66
CA ARG A 19 -13.88 -22.69 -9.40
C ARG A 19 -12.97 -21.83 -8.51
N TYR A 20 -13.25 -21.78 -7.20
CA TYR A 20 -12.54 -20.95 -6.23
C TYR A 20 -12.07 -21.75 -5.01
N PRO A 21 -11.13 -22.70 -5.19
CA PRO A 21 -10.77 -23.65 -4.14
C PRO A 21 -10.13 -22.98 -2.91
N LEU A 22 -9.35 -21.90 -3.10
CA LEU A 22 -8.78 -21.14 -1.99
C LEU A 22 -9.85 -20.43 -1.15
N HIS A 23 -10.84 -19.81 -1.81
CA HIS A 23 -11.95 -19.13 -1.16
C HIS A 23 -12.82 -20.10 -0.37
N LYS A 24 -13.11 -21.28 -0.94
CA LYS A 24 -13.83 -22.35 -0.26
C LYS A 24 -13.12 -22.79 1.02
N ALA A 25 -11.82 -23.08 0.95
CA ALA A 25 -11.05 -23.48 2.12
C ALA A 25 -11.02 -22.40 3.22
N VAL A 26 -10.98 -21.12 2.84
CA VAL A 26 -11.10 -19.99 3.79
C VAL A 26 -12.50 -19.91 4.40
N PHE A 27 -13.55 -20.08 3.59
CA PHE A 27 -14.93 -20.04 4.05
C PHE A 27 -15.23 -21.17 5.07
N GLU A 28 -14.77 -22.38 4.77
CA GLU A 28 -14.86 -23.57 5.62
C GLU A 28 -13.88 -23.53 6.81
N ASN A 29 -12.96 -22.55 6.85
CA ASN A 29 -11.88 -22.43 7.83
C ASN A 29 -10.97 -23.69 7.90
N ASP A 30 -10.79 -24.38 6.78
CA ASP A 30 -9.91 -25.54 6.67
C ASP A 30 -8.48 -25.10 6.30
N LEU A 31 -7.68 -24.83 7.33
CA LEU A 31 -6.27 -24.46 7.20
C LEU A 31 -5.42 -25.52 6.48
N LYS A 32 -5.73 -26.81 6.65
CA LYS A 32 -4.95 -27.90 6.05
C LYS A 32 -5.18 -27.91 4.54
N SER A 33 -6.43 -27.82 4.11
CA SER A 33 -6.76 -27.69 2.69
C SER A 33 -6.22 -26.40 2.11
N LEU A 34 -6.35 -25.27 2.82
CA LEU A 34 -5.81 -23.99 2.37
C LEU A 34 -4.29 -24.07 2.13
N SER A 35 -3.52 -24.62 3.07
CA SER A 35 -2.07 -24.81 2.93
C SER A 35 -1.71 -25.73 1.76
N ARG A 36 -2.46 -26.82 1.54
CA ARG A 36 -2.27 -27.70 0.39
C ARG A 36 -2.56 -26.99 -0.93
N LEU A 37 -3.62 -26.19 -0.98
CA LEU A 37 -4.05 -25.51 -2.20
C LEU A 37 -3.12 -24.35 -2.57
N LEU A 38 -2.58 -23.61 -1.59
CA LEU A 38 -1.64 -22.51 -1.82
C LEU A 38 -0.35 -22.93 -2.52
N ARG A 39 0.02 -24.21 -2.47
CA ARG A 39 1.16 -24.75 -3.22
C ARG A 39 0.91 -24.92 -4.72
N LYS A 40 -0.35 -24.91 -5.15
CA LYS A 40 -0.76 -25.22 -6.53
C LYS A 40 -1.56 -24.09 -7.20
N HIS A 41 -2.16 -23.20 -6.41
CA HIS A 41 -3.08 -22.19 -6.89
C HIS A 41 -2.53 -20.80 -6.66
N ASN A 42 -2.92 -19.89 -7.57
CA ASN A 42 -2.55 -18.49 -7.48
C ASN A 42 -3.29 -17.79 -6.32
N VAL A 43 -2.54 -17.25 -5.36
CA VAL A 43 -3.07 -16.51 -4.20
C VAL A 43 -3.78 -15.21 -4.58
N THR A 44 -3.55 -14.67 -5.79
CA THR A 44 -4.16 -13.44 -6.28
C THR A 44 -5.51 -13.68 -6.99
N ALA A 45 -5.95 -14.94 -7.11
CA ALA A 45 -7.22 -15.28 -7.71
C ALA A 45 -8.39 -14.57 -7.04
N LYS A 46 -9.34 -14.11 -7.86
CA LYS A 46 -10.53 -13.39 -7.42
C LYS A 46 -11.79 -14.24 -7.63
N ASP A 47 -12.72 -14.16 -6.69
CA ASP A 47 -14.06 -14.75 -6.84
C ASP A 47 -14.97 -13.89 -7.73
N ASN A 48 -16.24 -14.31 -7.87
CA ASN A 48 -17.26 -13.58 -8.63
C ASN A 48 -17.53 -12.15 -8.11
N HIS A 49 -17.18 -11.85 -6.86
CA HIS A 49 -17.32 -10.53 -6.25
C HIS A 49 -16.02 -9.71 -6.33
N GLY A 50 -15.00 -10.24 -7.01
CA GLY A 50 -13.69 -9.63 -7.12
C GLY A 50 -12.84 -9.76 -5.85
N ASN A 51 -13.29 -10.49 -4.83
CA ASN A 51 -12.56 -10.70 -3.58
C ASN A 51 -11.44 -11.71 -3.79
N THR A 52 -10.28 -11.46 -3.23
CA THR A 52 -9.24 -12.49 -3.08
C THR A 52 -9.54 -13.38 -1.86
N ALA A 53 -8.89 -14.53 -1.75
CA ALA A 53 -8.99 -15.38 -0.56
C ALA A 53 -8.64 -14.61 0.74
N LEU A 54 -7.75 -13.63 0.65
CA LEU A 54 -7.37 -12.77 1.78
C LEU A 54 -8.49 -11.79 2.18
N HIS A 55 -9.25 -11.25 1.21
CA HIS A 55 -10.44 -10.44 1.54
C HIS A 55 -11.44 -11.27 2.37
N LEU A 56 -11.78 -12.47 1.90
CA LEU A 56 -12.69 -13.35 2.62
C LEU A 56 -12.18 -13.71 4.02
N ALA A 57 -10.88 -14.02 4.16
CA ALA A 57 -10.30 -14.36 5.45
C ALA A 57 -10.43 -13.19 6.45
N VAL A 58 -10.26 -11.95 5.98
CA VAL A 58 -10.43 -10.74 6.79
C VAL A 58 -11.90 -10.51 7.14
N MET A 59 -12.80 -10.55 6.16
CA MET A 59 -14.25 -10.32 6.35
C MET A 59 -14.87 -11.35 7.31
N LEU A 60 -14.41 -12.60 7.26
CA LEU A 60 -14.86 -13.69 8.14
C LEU A 60 -14.09 -13.75 9.47
N GLY A 61 -13.11 -12.88 9.70
CA GLY A 61 -12.31 -12.85 10.92
C GLY A 61 -11.40 -14.07 11.14
N ARG A 62 -11.05 -14.82 10.08
CA ARG A 62 -10.23 -16.04 10.14
C ARG A 62 -8.74 -15.70 10.27
N LYS A 63 -8.29 -15.42 11.50
CA LYS A 63 -6.92 -14.94 11.80
C LYS A 63 -5.84 -15.87 11.26
N GLU A 64 -5.99 -17.17 11.43
CA GLU A 64 -5.01 -18.17 11.01
C GLU A 64 -4.92 -18.25 9.48
N CYS A 65 -6.07 -18.15 8.79
CA CYS A 65 -6.11 -18.08 7.34
C CYS A 65 -5.42 -16.81 6.83
N VAL A 66 -5.66 -15.66 7.48
CA VAL A 66 -4.97 -14.40 7.17
C VAL A 66 -3.46 -14.58 7.29
N GLN A 67 -2.96 -15.11 8.42
CA GLN A 67 -1.53 -15.30 8.61
C GLN A 67 -0.93 -16.24 7.56
N LEU A 68 -1.62 -17.33 7.24
CA LEU A 68 -1.16 -18.28 6.22
C LEU A 68 -1.09 -17.63 4.82
N LEU A 69 -2.12 -16.87 4.44
CA LEU A 69 -2.17 -16.17 3.15
C LEU A 69 -1.08 -15.10 3.06
N LEU A 70 -0.83 -14.32 4.13
CA LEU A 70 0.23 -13.32 4.15
C LEU A 70 1.63 -13.94 4.10
N LYS A 71 1.82 -15.14 4.67
CA LYS A 71 3.08 -15.92 4.53
C LYS A 71 3.33 -16.39 3.09
N HIS A 72 2.28 -16.59 2.31
CA HIS A 72 2.34 -16.92 0.89
C HIS A 72 2.21 -15.67 -0.02
N ASP A 73 2.67 -14.50 0.47
CA ASP A 73 2.73 -13.24 -0.26
C ASP A 73 1.41 -12.78 -0.90
N ALA A 74 0.27 -13.11 -0.27
CA ALA A 74 -1.01 -12.57 -0.68
C ALA A 74 -0.96 -11.03 -0.75
N PRO A 75 -1.37 -10.41 -1.87
CA PRO A 75 -1.20 -8.98 -2.07
C PRO A 75 -2.23 -8.19 -1.26
N VAL A 76 -1.75 -7.23 -0.46
CA VAL A 76 -2.60 -6.45 0.46
C VAL A 76 -3.26 -5.24 -0.22
N LYS A 77 -2.65 -4.71 -1.29
CA LYS A 77 -3.10 -3.50 -2.01
C LYS A 77 -4.22 -3.78 -3.04
N VAL A 78 -4.60 -5.05 -3.24
CA VAL A 78 -5.61 -5.41 -4.24
C VAL A 78 -6.98 -4.90 -3.80
N LYS A 79 -7.72 -4.34 -4.75
CA LYS A 79 -9.12 -3.93 -4.57
C LYS A 79 -10.07 -5.05 -4.96
N ASN A 80 -11.14 -5.25 -4.18
CA ASN A 80 -12.26 -6.10 -4.55
C ASN A 80 -13.18 -5.45 -5.59
N GLY A 81 -14.29 -6.12 -5.96
CA GLY A 81 -15.25 -5.61 -6.94
C GLY A 81 -15.96 -4.32 -6.52
N LEU A 82 -15.94 -3.98 -5.23
CA LEU A 82 -16.48 -2.74 -4.67
C LEU A 82 -15.43 -1.63 -4.55
N GLY A 83 -14.17 -1.89 -4.96
CA GLY A 83 -13.08 -0.92 -4.89
C GLY A 83 -12.36 -0.84 -3.54
N TRP A 84 -12.74 -1.67 -2.56
CA TRP A 84 -12.12 -1.72 -1.24
C TRP A 84 -10.86 -2.56 -1.24
N THR A 85 -9.82 -2.11 -0.53
CA THR A 85 -8.61 -2.91 -0.30
C THR A 85 -8.79 -3.84 0.90
N VAL A 86 -7.98 -4.90 0.97
CA VAL A 86 -7.95 -5.80 2.13
C VAL A 86 -7.77 -5.04 3.45
N LEU A 87 -6.91 -4.01 3.47
CA LEU A 87 -6.68 -3.21 4.66
C LEU A 87 -7.90 -2.36 5.03
N ALA A 88 -8.61 -1.80 4.04
CA ALA A 88 -9.82 -1.04 4.29
C ALA A 88 -10.94 -1.91 4.87
N GLU A 89 -11.10 -3.14 4.37
CA GLU A 89 -12.00 -4.13 4.96
C GLU A 89 -11.57 -4.44 6.41
N ALA A 90 -10.29 -4.69 6.68
CA ALA A 90 -9.84 -4.99 8.04
C ALA A 90 -10.13 -3.86 9.05
N VAL A 91 -10.05 -2.61 8.61
CA VAL A 91 -10.36 -1.43 9.43
C VAL A 91 -11.86 -1.35 9.74
N SER A 92 -12.75 -1.66 8.79
CA SER A 92 -14.20 -1.62 9.02
C SER A 92 -14.66 -2.64 10.07
N TYR A 93 -14.01 -3.80 10.15
CA TYR A 93 -14.30 -4.84 11.14
C TYR A 93 -13.56 -4.67 12.49
N GLY A 94 -12.64 -3.71 12.63
CA GLY A 94 -12.04 -3.33 13.92
C GLY A 94 -11.05 -4.32 14.56
N ASN A 95 -10.52 -5.31 13.82
CA ASN A 95 -9.62 -6.32 14.37
C ASN A 95 -8.15 -5.84 14.38
N ARG A 96 -7.73 -5.25 15.51
CA ARG A 96 -6.38 -4.66 15.69
C ARG A 96 -5.21 -5.61 15.31
N PRO A 97 -5.13 -6.88 15.77
CA PRO A 97 -4.07 -7.79 15.36
C PRO A 97 -4.00 -8.04 13.85
N THR A 98 -5.15 -8.19 13.19
CA THR A 98 -5.24 -8.37 11.74
C THR A 98 -4.77 -7.12 11.00
N ILE A 99 -5.24 -5.93 11.42
CA ILE A 99 -4.84 -4.65 10.86
C ILE A 99 -3.32 -4.48 10.97
N SER A 100 -2.75 -4.71 12.16
CA SER A 100 -1.30 -4.61 12.38
C SER A 100 -0.50 -5.54 11.45
N SER A 101 -0.95 -6.79 11.33
CA SER A 101 -0.32 -7.77 10.43
C SER A 101 -0.38 -7.33 8.96
N LEU A 102 -1.52 -6.80 8.52
CA LEU A 102 -1.71 -6.29 7.17
C LEU A 102 -0.89 -5.03 6.88
N VAL A 103 -0.84 -4.07 7.81
CA VAL A 103 -0.01 -2.86 7.66
C VAL A 103 1.46 -3.23 7.57
N ARG A 104 1.93 -4.16 8.40
CA ARG A 104 3.30 -4.68 8.33
C ARG A 104 3.58 -5.31 6.97
N LYS A 105 2.70 -6.20 6.49
CA LYS A 105 2.89 -6.86 5.19
C LYS A 105 2.78 -5.88 4.01
N PHE A 106 1.89 -4.90 4.10
CA PHE A 106 1.75 -3.83 3.11
C PHE A 106 3.03 -2.98 2.99
N ARG A 107 3.60 -2.58 4.14
CA ARG A 107 4.88 -1.86 4.18
C ARG A 107 6.00 -2.70 3.57
N GLN A 108 6.06 -3.99 3.90
CA GLN A 108 7.03 -4.93 3.33
C GLN A 108 6.89 -5.03 1.79
N GLN A 109 5.69 -5.32 1.28
CA GLN A 109 5.45 -5.43 -0.18
C GLN A 109 5.75 -4.13 -0.93
N SER A 110 5.42 -2.98 -0.33
CA SER A 110 5.73 -1.68 -0.92
C SER A 110 7.24 -1.42 -0.99
N ARG A 111 8.00 -1.88 0.03
CA ARG A 111 9.47 -1.80 0.02
C ARG A 111 10.08 -2.69 -1.05
N GLU A 112 9.67 -3.96 -1.11
CA GLU A 112 10.15 -4.91 -2.12
C GLU A 112 9.92 -4.38 -3.55
N GLN A 113 8.73 -3.83 -3.81
CA GLN A 113 8.41 -3.20 -5.09
C GLN A 113 9.28 -1.95 -5.38
N MET A 114 9.59 -1.15 -4.36
CA MET A 114 10.46 0.02 -4.54
C MET A 114 11.91 -0.39 -4.82
N GLU A 115 12.42 -1.41 -4.12
CA GLU A 115 13.77 -1.95 -4.34
C GLU A 115 13.92 -2.57 -5.74
N GLU A 116 12.91 -3.31 -6.20
CA GLU A 116 12.88 -3.86 -7.56
C GLU A 116 12.97 -2.76 -8.63
N ARG A 117 12.35 -1.60 -8.38
CA ARG A 117 12.32 -0.46 -9.30
C ARG A 117 13.52 0.48 -9.18
N ARG A 118 14.30 0.36 -8.10
CA ARG A 118 15.41 1.28 -7.77
C ARG A 118 16.48 1.37 -8.88
N PRO A 119 16.94 0.27 -9.50
CA PRO A 119 17.96 0.37 -10.57
C PRO A 119 17.47 1.21 -11.74
N ASN A 120 16.24 1.00 -12.19
CA ASN A 120 15.64 1.75 -13.29
C ASN A 120 15.47 3.23 -12.94
N LEU A 121 15.13 3.54 -11.67
CA LEU A 121 15.08 4.93 -11.18
C LEU A 121 16.46 5.59 -11.23
N VAL A 122 17.50 4.94 -10.69
CA VAL A 122 18.87 5.47 -10.69
C VAL A 122 19.39 5.67 -12.10
N GLU A 123 19.13 4.73 -13.01
CA GLU A 123 19.47 4.86 -14.41
C GLU A 123 18.76 6.06 -15.06
N ALA A 124 17.45 6.22 -14.81
CA ALA A 124 16.71 7.37 -15.32
C ALA A 124 17.26 8.70 -14.80
N LEU A 125 17.65 8.77 -13.52
CA LEU A 125 18.25 9.98 -12.94
C LEU A 125 19.60 10.32 -13.56
N ASN A 126 20.42 9.31 -13.87
CA ASN A 126 21.70 9.51 -14.55
C ASN A 126 21.54 9.99 -16.01
N ARG A 127 20.41 9.70 -16.66
CA ARG A 127 20.12 10.18 -18.03
C ARG A 127 19.66 11.64 -18.08
N ILE A 128 19.09 12.14 -16.99
CA ILE A 128 18.64 13.53 -16.88
C ILE A 128 19.87 14.40 -16.61
N ASN A 129 19.99 15.58 -17.21
CA ASN A 129 21.09 16.52 -16.89
C ASN A 129 20.91 17.12 -15.50
N ASP A 130 21.98 17.63 -14.91
CA ASP A 130 21.90 18.31 -13.62
C ASP A 130 21.09 19.60 -13.72
N PHE A 131 20.23 19.85 -12.73
CA PHE A 131 19.35 21.00 -12.76
C PHE A 131 18.98 21.48 -11.36
N TYR A 132 18.55 22.74 -11.34
CA TYR A 132 17.88 23.37 -10.22
C TYR A 132 16.48 23.78 -10.68
N MET A 133 15.47 23.56 -9.83
CA MET A 133 14.10 23.96 -10.10
C MET A 133 13.41 24.44 -8.82
N GLU A 134 12.63 25.51 -8.93
CA GLU A 134 11.69 25.93 -7.90
C GLU A 134 10.26 25.70 -8.40
N LEU A 135 9.51 24.87 -7.69
CA LEU A 135 8.09 24.64 -7.93
C LEU A 135 7.29 25.40 -6.88
N LYS A 136 6.64 26.48 -7.31
CA LYS A 136 5.64 27.17 -6.50
C LYS A 136 4.26 26.59 -6.83
N TRP A 137 3.53 26.19 -5.80
CA TRP A 137 2.13 25.82 -5.93
C TRP A 137 1.27 26.58 -4.93
N ASP A 138 0.06 26.95 -5.37
CA ASP A 138 -0.94 27.68 -4.59
C ASP A 138 -2.31 27.01 -4.82
N PHE A 139 -3.00 26.58 -3.76
CA PHE A 139 -4.38 26.08 -3.92
C PHE A 139 -5.38 27.25 -3.97
N GLN A 140 -6.37 27.13 -4.86
CA GLN A 140 -7.44 28.11 -5.00
C GLN A 140 -8.80 27.46 -4.77
N SER A 141 -9.70 28.17 -4.10
CA SER A 141 -11.10 27.76 -3.91
C SER A 141 -12.03 28.72 -4.63
N TRP A 142 -13.11 28.17 -5.20
CA TRP A 142 -14.24 28.94 -5.72
C TRP A 142 -15.07 29.60 -4.61
N VAL A 143 -14.93 29.12 -3.36
CA VAL A 143 -15.59 29.68 -2.19
C VAL A 143 -14.84 30.96 -1.74
N PRO A 144 -15.52 32.11 -1.61
CA PRO A 144 -14.89 33.35 -1.14
C PRO A 144 -14.14 33.18 0.18
N LEU A 145 -13.01 33.87 0.32
CA LEU A 145 -12.13 33.88 1.50
C LEU A 145 -11.43 32.55 1.85
N VAL A 146 -11.88 31.40 1.32
CA VAL A 146 -11.24 30.10 1.55
C VAL A 146 -9.83 30.06 0.94
N SER A 147 -9.58 30.77 -0.16
CA SER A 147 -8.23 30.89 -0.73
C SER A 147 -7.19 31.53 0.21
N ARG A 148 -7.60 32.22 1.27
CA ARG A 148 -6.66 32.81 2.26
C ARG A 148 -6.16 31.81 3.31
N ILE A 149 -6.84 30.67 3.45
CA ILE A 149 -6.50 29.60 4.40
C ILE A 149 -5.98 28.35 3.68
N LEU A 150 -5.95 28.37 2.35
CA LEU A 150 -5.41 27.29 1.54
C LEU A 150 -3.88 27.33 1.53
N PRO A 151 -3.22 26.17 1.47
CA PRO A 151 -1.78 26.11 1.52
C PRO A 151 -1.21 26.63 0.20
N SER A 152 -0.01 27.17 0.32
CA SER A 152 0.91 27.43 -0.78
C SER A 152 2.26 26.90 -0.35
N ASP A 153 3.06 26.30 -1.22
CA ASP A 153 4.45 25.96 -0.88
C ASP A 153 5.38 26.23 -2.07
N ILE A 154 6.64 26.47 -1.74
CA ILE A 154 7.72 26.59 -2.70
C ILE A 154 8.65 25.41 -2.43
N CYS A 155 8.64 24.45 -3.34
CA CYS A 155 9.49 23.28 -3.30
C CYS A 155 10.73 23.53 -4.17
N LYS A 156 11.93 23.42 -3.59
CA LYS A 156 13.19 23.57 -4.33
C LYS A 156 13.78 22.20 -4.59
N ILE A 157 14.11 21.91 -5.84
CA ILE A 157 14.64 20.62 -6.27
C ILE A 157 16.03 20.85 -6.86
N TYR A 158 17.00 20.15 -6.30
CA TYR A 158 18.38 20.12 -6.79
C TYR A 158 18.68 18.69 -7.23
N LYS A 159 19.08 18.53 -8.49
CA LYS A 159 19.43 17.24 -9.05
C LYS A 159 20.90 17.28 -9.49
N CYS A 160 21.68 16.29 -9.05
CA CYS A 160 23.09 16.11 -9.42
C CYS A 160 23.41 14.62 -9.56
N GLY A 161 23.73 14.16 -10.78
CA GLY A 161 23.90 12.74 -11.09
C GLY A 161 22.67 11.91 -10.71
N ALA A 162 22.86 10.86 -9.91
CA ALA A 162 21.79 10.03 -9.35
C ALA A 162 21.21 10.57 -8.03
N ASN A 163 21.59 11.78 -7.61
CA ASN A 163 21.19 12.36 -6.32
C ASN A 163 20.14 13.45 -6.53
N ILE A 164 19.18 13.50 -5.59
CA ILE A 164 18.14 14.52 -5.56
C ILE A 164 18.06 15.09 -4.15
N ARG A 165 18.00 16.41 -4.04
CA ARG A 165 17.60 17.10 -2.83
C ARG A 165 16.30 17.86 -3.10
N LEU A 166 15.35 17.74 -2.19
CA LEU A 166 14.08 18.45 -2.21
C LEU A 166 13.92 19.21 -0.91
N ASP A 167 13.81 20.53 -0.99
CA ASP A 167 13.52 21.40 0.16
C ASP A 167 12.06 21.84 0.10
N THR A 168 11.35 21.80 1.23
CA THR A 168 9.92 22.15 1.33
C THR A 168 9.67 22.92 2.62
N THR A 169 8.74 23.89 2.58
CA THR A 169 8.40 24.66 3.79
C THR A 169 7.15 24.17 4.49
N LEU A 170 6.40 23.27 3.88
CA LEU A 170 5.21 22.67 4.48
C LEU A 170 5.57 21.38 5.24
N VAL A 171 5.32 21.37 6.54
CA VAL A 171 5.68 20.25 7.43
C VAL A 171 4.47 19.39 7.76
N ASP A 172 3.39 20.01 8.23
CA ASP A 172 2.20 19.28 8.69
C ASP A 172 0.92 20.12 8.54
N PHE A 173 -0.22 19.48 8.80
CA PHE A 173 -1.54 20.09 8.90
C PHE A 173 -2.24 19.60 10.17
N SER A 174 -2.29 20.46 11.17
CA SER A 174 -2.90 20.21 12.47
C SER A 174 -3.93 21.29 12.77
N ASP A 175 -5.07 20.94 13.36
CA ASP A 175 -6.10 21.89 13.81
C ASP A 175 -6.53 22.95 12.77
N MET A 176 -6.69 22.54 11.50
CA MET A 176 -7.02 23.43 10.37
C MET A 176 -5.98 24.54 10.12
N ARG A 177 -4.74 24.34 10.56
CA ARG A 177 -3.60 25.24 10.35
C ARG A 177 -2.44 24.50 9.70
N TRP A 178 -1.74 25.21 8.83
CA TRP A 178 -0.55 24.70 8.17
C TRP A 178 0.67 24.97 9.03
N GLU A 179 1.44 23.92 9.31
CA GLU A 179 2.71 24.05 9.99
C GLU A 179 3.81 24.30 8.95
N ARG A 180 4.51 25.43 9.14
CA ARG A 180 5.63 25.85 8.30
C ARG A 180 6.94 25.47 8.98
N GLY A 181 7.88 24.99 8.19
CA GLY A 181 9.23 24.66 8.65
C GLY A 181 10.23 24.71 7.51
N ASP A 182 11.35 24.01 7.67
CA ASP A 182 12.41 23.91 6.67
C ASP A 182 12.93 22.48 6.66
N ILE A 183 12.32 21.66 5.81
CA ILE A 183 12.61 20.22 5.71
C ILE A 183 13.32 19.96 4.38
N SER A 184 14.45 19.26 4.45
CA SER A 184 15.19 18.80 3.28
C SER A 184 15.12 17.28 3.18
N PHE A 185 14.62 16.76 2.06
CA PHE A 185 14.71 15.35 1.69
C PHE A 185 15.91 15.16 0.77
N ILE A 186 16.83 14.27 1.14
CA ILE A 186 18.03 13.96 0.36
C ILE A 186 17.98 12.50 -0.05
N PHE A 187 17.89 12.27 -1.36
CA PHE A 187 18.03 10.97 -1.98
C PHE A 187 19.42 10.80 -2.60
N ASN A 188 20.15 9.76 -2.19
CA ASN A 188 21.44 9.37 -2.75
C ASN A 188 21.30 8.05 -3.51
N GLY A 189 21.26 8.11 -4.84
CA GLY A 189 21.08 6.93 -5.69
C GLY A 189 22.24 5.94 -5.68
N ASN A 190 23.42 6.38 -5.24
CA ASN A 190 24.64 5.56 -5.18
C ASN A 190 24.83 4.88 -3.81
N ALA A 191 24.08 5.31 -2.79
CA ALA A 191 24.12 4.71 -1.46
C ALA A 191 23.33 3.39 -1.41
N ALA A 192 23.63 2.58 -0.39
CA ALA A 192 22.83 1.40 -0.08
C ALA A 192 21.38 1.79 0.27
N PRO A 193 20.38 0.94 0.01
CA PRO A 193 18.96 1.28 0.20
C PRO A 193 18.58 1.80 1.59
N ASN A 194 19.23 1.29 2.64
CA ASN A 194 19.01 1.72 4.03
C ASN A 194 19.63 3.08 4.38
N GLN A 195 20.39 3.67 3.45
CA GLN A 195 21.10 4.95 3.59
C GLN A 195 20.79 5.91 2.44
N SER A 196 19.98 5.48 1.47
CA SER A 196 19.72 6.26 0.25
C SER A 196 18.75 7.40 0.45
N LEU A 197 18.03 7.48 1.59
CA LEU A 197 17.09 8.56 1.85
C LEU A 197 17.28 9.11 3.27
N THR A 198 17.51 10.41 3.36
CA THR A 198 17.69 11.16 4.61
C THR A 198 16.71 12.33 4.64
N VAL A 199 16.08 12.54 5.78
CA VAL A 199 15.24 13.71 6.05
C VAL A 199 15.96 14.58 7.07
N LEU A 200 16.07 15.87 6.78
CA LEU A 200 16.67 16.85 7.68
C LEU A 200 15.59 17.84 8.10
N ASP A 201 15.49 18.07 9.40
CA ASP A 201 14.80 19.22 9.95
C ASP A 201 15.84 20.29 10.26
N ASN A 202 15.89 21.32 9.41
CA ASN A 202 16.90 22.37 9.50
C ASN A 202 16.63 23.31 10.69
N VAL A 203 15.36 23.44 11.11
CA VAL A 203 14.97 24.28 12.26
C VAL A 203 15.42 23.61 13.55
N GLN A 204 15.10 22.32 13.70
CA GLN A 204 15.49 21.54 14.89
C GLN A 204 16.95 21.08 14.85
N LYS A 205 17.64 21.24 13.70
CA LYS A 205 19.02 20.78 13.46
C LYS A 205 19.19 19.28 13.71
N VAL A 206 18.16 18.51 13.37
CA VAL A 206 18.18 17.05 13.47
C VAL A 206 18.07 16.43 12.09
N TYR A 207 18.60 15.22 11.94
CA TYR A 207 18.41 14.44 10.73
C TYR A 207 18.01 13.02 11.10
N GLN A 208 17.24 12.42 10.21
CA GLN A 208 16.86 11.02 10.29
C GLN A 208 17.15 10.39 8.94
N ASN A 209 18.04 9.39 8.94
CA ASN A 209 18.06 8.44 7.84
C ASN A 209 16.74 7.69 7.88
N VAL A 210 16.05 7.63 6.74
CA VAL A 210 14.84 6.83 6.58
C VAL A 210 15.28 5.37 6.59
N LYS A 211 15.56 4.90 7.80
CA LYS A 211 15.91 3.53 8.08
C LYS A 211 14.64 2.74 7.94
N TYR A 212 14.60 1.90 6.93
CA TYR A 212 13.63 0.84 6.84
C TYR A 212 14.02 -0.16 7.92
N GLU A 213 13.34 -0.17 9.08
CA GLU A 213 13.53 -1.22 10.09
C GLU A 213 13.47 -2.58 9.38
N VAL A 214 14.61 -3.25 9.34
CA VAL A 214 14.70 -4.69 9.11
C VAL A 214 14.36 -5.29 10.46
N SER A 215 13.37 -6.16 10.47
CA SER A 215 12.82 -6.80 11.67
C SER A 215 13.91 -7.39 12.55
#